data_AF-A0AAU5NEM9-F1
#
_entry.id   AF-A0AAU5NEM9-F1
#
_cell.length_a   1.000
_cell.length_b   1.000
_cell.length_c   1.000
_cell.angle_alpha   90.00
_cell.angle_beta   90.00
_cell.angle_gamma   90.00
#
_symmetry.space_group_name_H-M   'P 1'
#
loop_
_entity.id
_entity.type
_entity.pdbx_description
1 polymer ?
#
loop_
_entity_poly.entity_id
_entity_poly.type
_entity_poly.pdbx_seq_one_letter_code
_entity_poly.pdbx_strand_id
1 'polypeptide(L)'
;MDKKNALRAGALAAGTTLMMLLMSSPALALTRDDGDDPGPGLSVIETLGLYVLAPLALFALIAGLVWVLDRSKDRNDPTSSNIAVKGKA
;
A
#
# COMPACT_ATOMS: atom_id res chain seq x y z
N MET A 1 51.91 -32.32 4.75
CA MET A 1 50.60 -31.92 5.34
C MET A 1 50.04 -33.06 6.16
N ASP A 2 49.64 -32.79 7.39
CA ASP A 2 49.09 -33.80 8.29
C ASP A 2 47.71 -34.27 7.85
N LYS A 3 47.48 -35.59 7.86
CA LYS A 3 46.17 -36.21 7.50
C LYS A 3 44.99 -35.62 8.29
N LYS A 4 45.24 -35.13 9.51
CA LYS A 4 44.25 -34.47 10.37
C LYS A 4 43.82 -33.10 9.83
N ASN A 5 44.72 -32.34 9.21
CA ASN A 5 44.37 -31.07 8.58
C ASN A 5 43.64 -31.31 7.25
N ALA A 6 43.99 -32.37 6.51
CA ALA A 6 43.26 -32.76 5.31
C ALA A 6 41.79 -33.15 5.62
N LEU A 7 41.55 -33.91 6.69
CA LEU A 7 40.19 -34.28 7.13
C LEU A 7 39.35 -33.05 7.54
N ARG A 8 39.96 -32.10 8.27
CA ARG A 8 39.30 -30.84 8.66
C ARG A 8 38.99 -29.95 7.47
N ALA A 9 39.94 -29.83 6.52
CA ALA A 9 39.73 -29.08 5.29
C ALA A 9 38.65 -29.72 4.41
N GLY A 10 38.62 -31.06 4.32
CA GLY A 10 37.59 -31.80 3.58
C GLY A 10 36.20 -31.68 4.20
N ALA A 11 36.08 -31.79 5.53
CA ALA A 11 34.82 -31.61 6.24
C ALA A 11 34.30 -30.17 6.11
N LEU A 12 35.19 -29.17 6.19
CA LEU A 12 34.82 -27.77 6.00
C LEU A 12 34.39 -27.51 4.55
N ALA A 13 35.15 -27.96 3.55
CA ALA A 13 34.81 -27.78 2.15
C ALA A 13 33.50 -28.50 1.77
N ALA A 14 33.30 -29.74 2.24
CA ALA A 14 32.05 -30.47 2.02
C ALA A 14 30.87 -29.81 2.73
N GLY A 15 31.06 -29.32 3.96
CA GLY A 15 30.03 -28.60 4.71
C GLY A 15 29.64 -27.27 4.05
N THR A 16 30.61 -26.47 3.59
CA THR A 16 30.34 -25.19 2.94
C THR A 16 29.75 -25.38 1.56
N THR A 17 30.26 -26.32 0.76
CA THR A 17 29.68 -26.64 -0.56
C THR A 17 28.27 -27.21 -0.42
N LEU A 18 28.02 -28.09 0.55
CA LEU A 18 26.67 -28.57 0.84
C LEU A 18 25.75 -27.44 1.30
N MET A 19 26.19 -26.56 2.21
CA MET A 19 25.41 -25.37 2.62
C MET A 19 25.15 -24.44 1.45
N MET A 20 26.14 -24.19 0.59
CA MET A 20 25.98 -23.35 -0.60
C MET A 20 25.03 -24.01 -1.60
N LEU A 21 25.08 -25.33 -1.80
CA LEU A 21 24.15 -26.07 -2.66
C LEU A 21 22.72 -26.11 -2.09
N LEU A 22 22.58 -26.27 -0.78
CA LEU A 22 21.29 -26.21 -0.09
C LEU A 22 20.66 -24.81 -0.16
N MET A 23 21.48 -23.75 -0.06
CA MET A 23 21.03 -22.36 -0.21
C MET A 23 20.85 -21.93 -1.68
N SER A 24 21.36 -22.73 -2.63
CA SER A 24 21.33 -22.48 -4.09
C SER A 24 20.56 -23.56 -4.85
N SER A 25 19.49 -24.12 -4.28
CA SER A 25 18.59 -25.00 -5.02
C SER A 25 17.41 -24.23 -5.60
N PRO A 26 17.40 -23.92 -6.92
CA PRO A 26 16.16 -23.59 -7.64
C PRO A 26 15.29 -24.84 -7.89
N ALA A 27 15.74 -26.04 -7.50
CA ALA A 27 15.05 -27.32 -7.75
C ALA A 27 14.02 -27.72 -6.68
N LEU A 28 13.89 -26.98 -5.57
CA LEU A 28 12.80 -27.14 -4.59
C LEU A 28 11.72 -26.05 -4.75
N ALA A 29 11.65 -25.44 -5.93
CA ALA A 29 10.65 -24.44 -6.30
C ALA A 29 9.81 -24.93 -7.50
N LEU A 30 9.26 -26.14 -7.39
CA LEU A 30 8.00 -26.49 -8.05
C LEU A 30 6.82 -26.18 -7.13
N THR A 31 6.96 -25.18 -6.24
CA THR A 31 5.77 -24.48 -5.77
C THR A 31 5.29 -23.70 -6.97
N ARG A 32 4.16 -24.10 -7.55
CA ARG A 32 3.44 -23.21 -8.45
C ARG A 32 3.12 -22.01 -7.58
N ASP A 33 3.80 -20.89 -7.84
CA ASP A 33 3.53 -19.65 -7.13
C ASP A 33 2.14 -19.21 -7.60
N ASP A 34 1.22 -18.98 -6.67
CA ASP A 34 -0.09 -18.40 -7.00
C ASP A 34 0.06 -16.97 -7.57
N GLY A 35 1.27 -16.41 -7.56
CA GLY A 35 1.67 -15.22 -8.33
C GLY A 35 1.97 -15.46 -9.81
N ASP A 36 2.28 -16.69 -10.25
CA ASP A 36 2.53 -17.02 -11.66
C ASP A 36 1.25 -17.23 -12.47
N ASP A 37 0.13 -17.55 -11.80
CA ASP A 37 -1.17 -17.74 -12.44
C ASP A 37 -2.17 -16.73 -11.85
N PRO A 38 -2.24 -15.49 -12.40
CA PRO A 38 -2.97 -14.36 -11.80
C PRO A 38 -4.50 -14.52 -11.80
N GLY A 39 -5.00 -15.73 -12.07
CA GLY A 39 -6.42 -16.01 -12.25
C GLY A 39 -6.99 -15.34 -13.50
N PRO A 40 -8.30 -15.50 -13.75
CA PRO A 40 -8.97 -14.78 -14.82
C PRO A 40 -8.89 -13.28 -14.55
N GLY A 41 -8.31 -12.52 -15.49
CA GLY A 41 -8.23 -11.07 -15.41
C GLY A 41 -9.61 -10.42 -15.34
N LEU A 42 -9.71 -9.32 -14.60
CA LEU A 42 -10.93 -8.51 -14.50
C LEU A 42 -11.37 -8.03 -15.88
N SER A 43 -12.68 -8.06 -16.13
CA SER A 43 -13.24 -7.44 -17.33
C SER A 43 -13.06 -5.92 -17.27
N VAL A 44 -13.02 -5.27 -18.45
CA VAL A 44 -12.88 -3.81 -18.57
C VAL A 44 -13.93 -3.06 -17.75
N ILE A 45 -15.16 -3.59 -17.71
CA ILE A 45 -16.26 -3.00 -16.95
C ILE A 45 -15.99 -3.08 -15.45
N GLU A 46 -15.49 -4.20 -14.95
CA GLU A 46 -15.14 -4.34 -13.53
C GLU A 46 -13.96 -3.45 -13.14
N THR A 47 -12.94 -3.36 -13.99
CA THR A 47 -11.81 -2.46 -13.75
C THR A 47 -12.27 -1.00 -13.67
N LEU A 48 -13.08 -0.54 -14.63
CA LEU A 48 -13.60 0.82 -14.61
C LEU A 48 -14.58 1.05 -13.45
N GLY A 49 -15.44 0.06 -13.16
CA GLY A 49 -16.37 0.12 -12.03
C GLY A 49 -15.65 0.27 -10.69
N LEU A 50 -14.67 -0.59 -10.43
CA LEU A 50 -13.97 -0.65 -9.15
C LEU A 50 -12.93 0.46 -8.98
N TYR A 51 -12.17 0.80 -10.03
CA TYR A 51 -11.04 1.72 -9.90
C TYR A 51 -11.33 3.15 -10.36
N VAL A 52 -12.46 3.39 -11.03
CA VAL A 52 -12.86 4.74 -11.47
C VAL A 52 -14.19 5.14 -10.87
N LEU A 53 -15.23 4.32 -11.06
CA LEU A 53 -16.58 4.68 -10.64
C LEU A 53 -16.73 4.68 -9.12
N ALA A 54 -16.22 3.65 -8.44
CA ALA A 54 -16.29 3.56 -6.98
C ALA A 54 -15.57 4.74 -6.28
N PRO A 55 -14.34 5.12 -6.63
CA PRO A 55 -13.71 6.33 -6.08
C PRO A 55 -14.51 7.61 -6.33
N LEU A 56 -15.06 7.80 -7.53
CA LEU A 56 -15.89 8.97 -7.85
C LEU A 56 -17.20 8.99 -7.05
N ALA A 57 -17.85 7.84 -6.90
CA ALA A 57 -19.06 7.72 -6.09
C ALA A 57 -18.79 8.03 -4.62
N LEU A 58 -17.67 7.52 -4.07
CA LEU A 58 -17.26 7.80 -2.70
C LEU A 58 -16.97 9.30 -2.50
N PHE A 59 -16.28 9.93 -3.46
CA PHE A 59 -16.04 11.36 -3.45
C PHE A 59 -17.34 12.17 -3.47
N ALA A 60 -18.25 11.85 -4.39
CA ALA A 60 -19.53 12.53 -4.51
C ALA A 60 -20.38 12.38 -3.24
N LEU A 61 -20.37 11.18 -2.63
CA LEU A 61 -21.03 10.92 -1.36
C LEU A 61 -20.48 11.84 -0.27
N ILE A 62 -19.16 11.90 -0.11
CA ILE A 62 -18.51 12.74 0.91
C ILE A 62 -18.78 14.22 0.65
N ALA A 63 -18.62 14.68 -0.58
CA ALA A 63 -18.89 16.07 -0.96
C ALA A 63 -20.35 16.45 -0.69
N GLY A 64 -21.29 15.56 -1.02
CA GLY A 64 -22.71 15.75 -0.72
C GLY A 64 -22.99 15.82 0.78
N LEU A 65 -22.41 14.90 1.57
CA LEU A 65 -22.51 14.89 3.02
C LEU A 65 -21.96 16.20 3.65
N VAL A 66 -20.80 16.66 3.19
CA VAL A 66 -20.20 17.92 3.63
C VAL A 66 -21.09 19.10 3.29
N TRP A 67 -21.63 19.15 2.06
CA TRP A 67 -22.52 20.24 1.64
C TRP A 67 -23.80 20.31 2.47
N VAL A 68 -24.43 19.16 2.71
CA VAL A 68 -25.63 19.07 3.57
C VAL A 68 -25.31 19.53 5.00
N LEU A 69 -24.19 19.10 5.56
CA LEU A 69 -23.82 19.42 6.94
C LEU A 69 -23.33 20.88 7.12
N ASP A 70 -22.65 21.45 6.12
CA ASP A 70 -22.18 22.85 6.17
C ASP A 70 -23.34 23.84 6.07
N ARG A 71 -24.39 23.50 5.30
CA ARG A 71 -25.61 24.32 5.23
C ARG A 71 -26.32 24.48 6.58
N SER A 72 -26.08 23.58 7.53
CA SER A 72 -26.63 23.67 8.90
C SER A 72 -25.85 24.64 9.80
N LYS A 73 -24.73 25.21 9.35
CA LYS A 73 -23.93 26.15 10.15
C LYS A 73 -24.36 27.58 9.79
N ASP A 74 -25.34 28.11 10.52
CA ASP A 74 -25.61 29.56 10.54
C ASP A 74 -24.43 30.27 11.19
N ARG A 75 -23.47 30.69 10.35
CA ARG A 75 -22.33 31.49 10.78
C ARG A 75 -22.83 32.93 10.94
N ASN A 76 -23.28 33.27 12.14
CA ASN A 76 -23.55 34.66 12.50
C ASN A 76 -22.22 35.42 12.40
N ASP A 77 -22.07 36.19 11.32
CA ASP A 77 -20.87 36.99 11.04
C ASP A 77 -20.72 38.07 12.12
N PRO A 78 -19.72 37.95 13.03
CA PRO A 78 -19.58 38.87 14.16
C PRO A 78 -19.11 40.27 13.70
N THR A 79 -18.81 40.46 12.42
CA THR A 79 -18.29 41.73 11.88
C THR A 79 -19.39 42.70 11.42
N SER A 80 -20.66 42.28 11.35
CA SER A 80 -21.75 43.17 10.90
C SER A 80 -22.39 44.02 12.02
N SER A 81 -22.10 43.76 13.30
CA SER A 81 -22.65 44.55 14.40
C SER A 81 -21.77 45.76 14.75
N ASN A 82 -22.03 46.87 14.07
CA ASN A 82 -21.82 48.25 14.53
C ASN A 82 -20.37 48.72 14.77
N ILE A 83 -19.63 49.03 13.71
CA ILE A 83 -18.57 50.07 13.76
C ILE A 83 -19.21 51.42 13.42
N ALA A 84 -20.02 51.96 14.33
CA ALA A 84 -20.49 53.34 14.28
C ALA A 84 -19.56 54.21 15.14
N VAL A 85 -18.33 54.45 14.65
CA VAL A 85 -17.43 55.43 15.26
C VAL A 85 -17.94 56.83 14.90
N LYS A 86 -18.68 57.44 15.84
CA LYS A 86 -19.09 58.84 15.75
C LYS A 86 -17.91 59.72 16.14
N GLY A 87 -17.08 60.07 15.16
CA GLY A 87 -16.19 61.22 15.28
C GLY A 87 -17.02 62.49 15.16
N LYS A 88 -17.08 63.32 16.22
CA LYS A 88 -17.44 64.72 16.08
C LYS A 88 -16.57 65.57 17.01
N ALA A 89 -15.93 66.55 16.36
CA ALA A 89 -15.07 67.60 16.90
C ALA A 89 -15.72 68.44 17.99
#